data_AF-A0A166A7C6-F1
#
_entry.id   AF-A0A166A7C6-F1
#
_cell.length_a   1.000
_cell.length_b   1.000
_cell.length_c   1.000
_cell.angle_alpha   90.00
_cell.angle_beta   90.00
_cell.angle_gamma   90.00
#
_symmetry.space_group_name_H-M   'P 1'
#
loop_
_entity.id
_entity.type
_entity.pdbx_description
1 polymer ?
#
loop_
_entity_poly.entity_id
_entity_poly.type
_entity_poly.pdbx_seq_one_letter_code
_entity_poly.pdbx_strand_id
1 'polypeptide(L)'
;MIISLVKEQKGTEVIKEFENKYGSIDSLNEKWERTKNVLYYSDLEAWKYYLKNPDKKYKKTHSIMTNRGDIINRFRFEFIKHYKKGEPRVN
;
A
#
# COMPACT_ATOMS: atom_id res chain seq x y z
N MET A 1 12.90 4.07 19.58
CA MET A 1 13.68 4.11 18.32
C MET A 1 12.70 4.06 17.16
N ILE A 2 12.97 4.78 16.08
CA ILE A 2 12.14 4.76 14.87
C ILE A 2 12.93 4.07 13.77
N ILE A 3 12.30 3.10 13.12
CA ILE A 3 12.85 2.40 11.96
C ILE A 3 11.96 2.73 10.77
N SER A 4 12.54 3.17 9.66
CA SER A 4 11.78 3.45 8.44
C SER A 4 12.18 2.48 7.33
N LEU A 5 11.21 1.72 6.84
CA LEU A 5 11.33 0.90 5.63
C LEU A 5 10.91 1.76 4.43
N VAL A 6 11.85 2.05 3.54
CA VAL A 6 11.59 2.83 2.31
C VAL A 6 11.59 1.88 1.13
N LYS A 7 10.45 1.79 0.44
CA LYS A 7 10.30 1.04 -0.82
C LYS A 7 10.15 2.04 -1.96
N GLU A 8 11.01 1.95 -2.96
CA GLU A 8 10.76 2.59 -4.25
C GLU A 8 9.84 1.70 -5.08
N GLN A 9 8.79 2.28 -5.65
CA GLN A 9 7.87 1.57 -6.53
C GLN A 9 7.35 2.48 -7.65
N LYS A 10 6.92 1.87 -8.75
CA LYS A 10 6.40 2.58 -9.93
C LYS A 10 4.91 2.87 -9.81
N GLY A 11 4.43 3.90 -10.50
CA GLY A 11 3.00 4.20 -10.68
C GLY A 11 2.17 2.97 -11.11
N THR A 12 2.71 2.18 -12.04
CA THR A 12 2.10 0.92 -12.50
C THR A 12 1.94 -0.13 -11.39
N GLU A 13 2.87 -0.20 -10.45
CA GLU A 13 2.79 -1.13 -9.32
C GLU A 13 1.70 -0.69 -8.33
N VAL A 14 1.48 0.61 -8.15
CA VAL A 14 0.40 1.15 -7.31
C VAL A 14 -0.96 0.88 -7.90
N ILE A 15 -1.08 1.07 -9.21
CA ILE A 15 -2.34 0.82 -9.92
C ILE A 15 -2.73 -0.64 -9.67
N LYS A 16 -1.79 -1.59 -9.81
CA LYS A 16 -2.01 -3.00 -9.46
C LYS A 16 -2.35 -3.21 -7.99
N GLU A 17 -1.70 -2.51 -7.05
CA GLU A 17 -2.05 -2.57 -5.62
C GLU A 17 -3.50 -2.12 -5.39
N PHE A 18 -3.95 -1.07 -6.08
CA PHE A 18 -5.32 -0.56 -5.97
C PHE A 18 -6.34 -1.45 -6.66
N GLU A 19 -6.04 -1.98 -7.84
CA GLU A 19 -6.86 -3.00 -8.51
C GLU A 19 -7.06 -4.23 -7.60
N ASN A 20 -6.00 -4.71 -6.95
CA ASN A 20 -6.10 -5.82 -6.01
C ASN A 20 -6.89 -5.47 -4.73
N LYS A 21 -6.80 -4.22 -4.24
CA LYS A 21 -7.47 -3.78 -3.00
C LYS A 21 -8.95 -3.46 -3.21
N TYR A 22 -9.29 -2.90 -4.37
CA TYR A 22 -10.60 -2.29 -4.62
C TYR A 22 -11.34 -2.89 -5.81
N GLY A 23 -10.67 -3.65 -6.67
CA GLY A 23 -11.22 -4.20 -7.91
C GLY A 23 -11.15 -3.18 -9.05
N SER A 24 -11.86 -2.06 -8.91
CA SER A 24 -11.89 -0.99 -9.91
C SER A 24 -11.93 0.39 -9.24
N ILE A 25 -11.57 1.41 -10.03
CA ILE A 25 -11.68 2.80 -9.58
C ILE A 25 -13.13 3.19 -9.31
N ASP A 26 -14.08 2.64 -10.07
CA ASP A 26 -15.52 2.86 -9.88
C ASP A 26 -16.01 2.25 -8.56
N SER A 27 -15.53 1.06 -8.20
CA SER A 27 -15.86 0.44 -6.91
C SER A 27 -15.31 1.25 -5.72
N LEU A 28 -14.11 1.83 -5.88
CA LEU A 28 -13.57 2.74 -4.88
C LEU A 28 -14.40 4.03 -4.77
N ASN A 29 -14.85 4.56 -5.91
CA ASN A 29 -15.72 5.74 -5.95
C ASN A 29 -17.06 5.47 -5.25
N GLU A 30 -17.70 4.34 -5.52
CA GLU A 30 -18.94 3.93 -4.86
C GLU A 30 -18.75 3.78 -3.33
N LYS A 31 -17.64 3.15 -2.90
CA LYS A 31 -17.30 3.03 -1.47
C LYS A 31 -17.10 4.38 -0.81
N TRP A 32 -16.45 5.32 -1.49
CA TRP A 32 -16.33 6.69 -0.99
C TRP A 32 -17.71 7.33 -0.90
N GLU A 33 -18.51 7.33 -1.97
CA GLU A 33 -19.83 7.97 -1.97
C GLU A 33 -20.73 7.45 -0.85
N ARG A 34 -20.69 6.14 -0.58
CA ARG A 34 -21.49 5.53 0.50
C ARG A 34 -21.01 5.86 1.91
N THR A 35 -19.70 5.97 2.12
CA THR A 35 -19.12 6.06 3.48
C THR A 35 -18.60 7.45 3.83
N LYS A 36 -18.35 8.29 2.83
CA LYS A 36 -17.62 9.57 2.90
C LYS A 36 -16.31 9.46 3.70
N ASN A 37 -15.69 8.28 3.68
CA ASN A 37 -14.43 8.04 4.36
C ASN A 37 -13.27 8.70 3.60
N VAL A 38 -12.55 9.57 4.31
CA VAL A 38 -11.40 10.33 3.79
C VAL A 38 -10.29 9.42 3.24
N LEU A 39 -10.13 8.21 3.77
CA LEU A 39 -9.17 7.24 3.24
C LEU A 39 -9.51 6.81 1.82
N TYR A 40 -10.79 6.58 1.51
CA TYR A 40 -11.19 6.20 0.16
C TYR A 40 -11.05 7.36 -0.82
N TYR A 41 -11.35 8.58 -0.37
CA TYR A 41 -11.09 9.78 -1.15
C TYR A 41 -9.60 9.93 -1.48
N SER A 42 -8.73 9.82 -0.47
CA SER A 42 -7.28 9.91 -0.66
C SER A 42 -6.75 8.82 -1.61
N ASP A 43 -7.22 7.58 -1.45
CA ASP A 43 -6.81 6.47 -2.31
C ASP A 43 -7.30 6.67 -3.75
N LEU A 44 -8.49 7.27 -3.94
CA LEU A 44 -9.07 7.53 -5.25
C LEU A 44 -8.30 8.62 -6.00
N GLU A 45 -7.97 9.73 -5.33
CA GLU A 45 -7.14 10.78 -5.92
C GLU A 45 -5.71 10.27 -6.23
N ALA A 46 -5.15 9.43 -5.35
CA ALA A 46 -3.87 8.78 -5.62
C ALA A 46 -3.96 7.87 -6.86
N TRP A 47 -5.00 7.06 -6.99
CA TRP A 47 -5.18 6.18 -8.15
C TRP A 47 -5.27 6.99 -9.45
N LYS A 48 -6.09 8.05 -9.48
CA LYS A 48 -6.20 8.96 -10.65
C LYS A 48 -4.85 9.58 -11.01
N TYR A 49 -4.06 9.99 -10.02
CA TYR A 49 -2.74 10.55 -10.24
C TYR A 49 -1.79 9.54 -10.91
N TYR A 50 -1.73 8.30 -10.40
CA TYR A 50 -0.84 7.27 -10.95
C TYR A 50 -1.28 6.77 -12.33
N LEU A 51 -2.58 6.73 -12.63
CA LEU A 51 -3.07 6.45 -13.98
C LEU A 51 -2.53 7.45 -15.01
N LYS A 52 -2.37 8.72 -14.62
CA LYS A 52 -1.76 9.77 -15.47
C LYS A 52 -0.23 9.76 -15.45
N ASN A 53 0.38 9.08 -14.47
CA ASN A 53 1.82 9.08 -14.25
C ASN A 53 2.36 7.66 -13.98
N PRO A 54 2.10 6.67 -14.86
CA PRO A 54 2.39 5.26 -14.58
C PRO A 54 3.88 4.96 -14.40
N ASP A 55 4.76 5.68 -15.10
CA ASP A 55 6.21 5.44 -15.05
C ASP A 55 6.93 6.18 -13.93
N LYS A 56 6.25 7.12 -13.24
CA LYS A 56 6.87 7.84 -12.13
C LYS A 56 7.16 6.89 -10.99
N LYS A 57 8.42 6.90 -10.54
CA LYS A 57 8.84 6.24 -9.30
C LYS A 57 8.47 7.11 -8.11
N TYR A 58 8.06 6.48 -7.03
CA TYR A 58 7.84 7.17 -5.76
C TYR A 58 8.27 6.29 -4.59
N LYS A 59 8.55 6.94 -3.47
CA LYS A 59 9.01 6.32 -2.24
C LYS A 59 7.84 6.13 -1.29
N LYS A 60 7.52 4.87 -0.98
CA LYS A 60 6.60 4.50 0.10
C LYS A 60 7.42 4.25 1.34
N THR A 61 7.22 5.08 2.36
CA THR A 61 7.90 4.94 3.65
C THR A 61 6.94 4.34 4.66
N HIS A 62 7.34 3.23 5.28
CA HIS A 62 6.65 2.63 6.42
C HIS A 62 7.53 2.78 7.66
N SER A 63 7.08 3.58 8.62
CA SER A 63 7.81 3.82 9.87
C SER A 63 7.25 2.96 10.99
N ILE A 64 8.11 2.16 11.62
CA ILE A 64 7.81 1.30 12.76
C ILE A 64 8.47 1.91 13.99
N MET A 65 7.66 2.22 15.00
CA MET A 65 8.16 2.63 16.31
C MET A 65 8.44 1.40 17.18
N THR A 66 9.65 1.27 17.70
CA THR A 66 10.07 0.08 18.47
C THR A 66 11.13 0.41 19.54
N ASN A 67 11.32 -0.53 20.48
CA ASN A 67 12.36 -0.52 21.51
C ASN A 67 13.46 -1.55 21.13
N ARG A 68 14.65 -1.52 21.75
CA ARG A 68 15.80 -2.35 21.31
C ARG A 68 15.54 -3.86 21.35
N GLY A 69 14.68 -4.34 22.25
CA GLY A 69 14.40 -5.78 22.42
C GLY A 69 13.46 -6.37 21.37
N ASP A 70 12.53 -5.57 20.82
CA ASP A 70 11.47 -6.08 19.93
C ASP A 70 11.83 -6.04 18.43
N ILE A 71 13.03 -5.55 18.10
CA ILE A 71 13.46 -5.26 16.71
C ILE A 71 13.30 -6.49 15.80
N ILE A 72 13.93 -7.61 16.17
CA ILE A 72 14.01 -8.80 15.31
C ILE A 72 12.62 -9.40 15.08
N ASN A 73 11.82 -9.49 16.13
CA ASN A 73 10.47 -10.03 16.04
C ASN A 73 9.56 -9.13 15.19
N ARG A 74 9.56 -7.81 15.41
CA ARG A 74 8.74 -6.89 14.60
C ARG A 74 9.14 -6.85 13.13
N PHE A 75 10.44 -6.83 12.84
CA PHE A 75 10.90 -6.90 11.44
C PHE A 75 10.46 -8.18 10.76
N ARG A 76 10.61 -9.34 11.43
CA ARG A 76 10.19 -10.61 10.86
C ARG A 76 8.69 -10.63 10.54
N PHE A 77 7.85 -10.14 11.46
CA PHE A 77 6.41 -10.07 11.23
C PHE A 77 6.02 -9.09 10.11
N GLU A 78 6.61 -7.90 10.06
CA GLU A 78 6.28 -6.90 9.03
C GLU A 78 6.82 -7.28 7.64
N PHE A 79 8.01 -7.88 7.55
CA PHE A 79 8.49 -8.47 6.29
C PHE A 79 7.54 -9.58 5.81
N ILE A 80 7.19 -10.53 6.67
CA ILE A 80 6.29 -11.62 6.29
C ILE A 80 4.93 -11.06 5.85
N LYS A 81 4.37 -10.09 6.56
CA LYS A 81 3.08 -9.47 6.20
C LYS A 81 3.14 -8.70 4.87
N HIS A 82 4.26 -8.04 4.60
CA HIS A 82 4.44 -7.27 3.37
C HIS A 82 4.70 -8.16 2.15
N TYR A 83 5.42 -9.28 2.32
CA TYR A 83 5.81 -10.17 1.22
C TYR A 83 4.90 -11.40 1.02
N LYS A 84 4.23 -11.93 2.06
CA LYS A 84 3.24 -13.02 1.88
C LYS A 84 1.94 -12.59 1.20
N LYS A 85 1.68 -11.29 1.05
CA LYS A 85 0.58 -10.82 0.19
C LYS A 85 0.83 -11.04 -1.31
N GLY A 86 2.02 -11.51 -1.70
CA GLY A 86 2.39 -11.81 -3.08
C GLY A 86 2.56 -13.31 -3.40
N GLU A 87 2.33 -14.22 -2.46
CA GLU A 87 2.38 -15.66 -2.76
C GLU A 87 0.99 -16.13 -3.25
N PRO A 88 0.86 -16.70 -4.46
CA PRO A 88 -0.34 -17.44 -4.81
C PRO A 88 -0.47 -18.59 -3.80
N ARG A 89 -1.68 -18.79 -3.28
CA ARG A 89 -2.00 -20.04 -2.61
C ARG A 89 -1.77 -21.16 -3.63
N VAL A 90 -0.64 -21.84 -3.51
CA VAL A 90 -0.45 -23.15 -4.12
C VAL A 90 -1.35 -24.08 -3.30
N ASN A 91 -2.24 -24.77 -4.02
CA ASN A 91 -3.29 -25.68 -3.55
C ASN A 91 -3.02 -26.38 -2.21
#